data_AF-A0A948P311-F1
#
_entry.id   AF-A0A948P311-F1
#
_cell.length_a   1.000
_cell.length_b   1.000
_cell.length_c   1.000
_cell.angle_alpha   90.00
_cell.angle_beta   90.00
_cell.angle_gamma   90.00
#
_symmetry.space_group_name_H-M   'P 1'
#
loop_
_entity.id
_entity.type
_entity.pdbx_description
1 polymer ?
#
loop_
_entity_poly.entity_id
_entity_poly.type
_entity_poly.pdbx_seq_one_letter_code
_entity_poly.pdbx_strand_id
1 'polypeptide(L)'
;MASLGMTEEMLGCPVTVDMEILQVGELADGFPVLCDRNAAQADHIIVINRIKTHTAVTGPIQSGLCKMCTVGLGKVEQASRLHRYGPSRMGAIIREVASTLARRAPVLAGVGIVENAYGEVAKLDLVRPEEFPATDARLLQEAFRLTAKLPLSELDLLNVEEMGKRYSGTGLDPHVIGRWRIWGEPEPDSPRIQ
;
A
#
# COMPACT_ATOMS: atom_id res chain seq x y z
N MET A 1 -15.49 2.32 -8.96
CA MET A 1 -16.31 2.90 -7.88
C MET A 1 -17.80 2.69 -8.14
N ALA A 2 -18.33 3.03 -9.32
CA ALA A 2 -19.76 2.81 -9.63
C ALA A 2 -20.23 1.35 -9.46
N SER A 3 -19.43 0.36 -9.87
CA SER A 3 -19.73 -1.06 -9.64
C SER A 3 -19.73 -1.50 -8.17
N LEU A 4 -19.21 -0.66 -7.26
CA LEU A 4 -19.26 -0.83 -5.81
C LEU A 4 -20.38 0.01 -5.18
N GLY A 5 -21.25 0.64 -5.98
CA GLY A 5 -22.31 1.52 -5.51
C GLY A 5 -21.84 2.92 -5.09
N MET A 6 -20.57 3.25 -5.27
CA MET A 6 -20.01 4.56 -4.92
C MET A 6 -20.09 5.50 -6.13
N THR A 7 -21.22 6.21 -6.26
CA THR A 7 -21.45 7.25 -7.27
C THR A 7 -21.19 8.65 -6.69
N GLU A 8 -20.98 9.65 -7.54
CA GLU A 8 -20.84 11.05 -7.10
C GLU A 8 -22.05 11.53 -6.30
N GLU A 9 -23.26 11.13 -6.73
CA GLU A 9 -24.52 11.42 -6.03
C GLU A 9 -24.52 10.84 -4.60
N MET A 10 -24.11 9.57 -4.45
CA MET A 10 -24.03 8.90 -3.15
C MET A 10 -22.96 9.51 -2.24
N LEU A 11 -21.83 9.93 -2.81
CA LEU A 11 -20.71 10.53 -2.08
C LEU A 11 -20.90 12.02 -1.78
N GLY A 12 -21.81 12.69 -2.49
CA GLY A 12 -22.02 14.13 -2.39
C GLY A 12 -20.82 14.95 -2.89
N CYS A 13 -19.93 14.35 -3.67
CA CYS A 13 -18.74 15.01 -4.21
C CYS A 13 -18.32 14.44 -5.58
N PRO A 14 -17.58 15.22 -6.39
CA PRO A 14 -17.07 14.76 -7.68
C PRO A 14 -16.07 13.60 -7.53
N VAL A 15 -16.09 12.67 -8.49
CA VAL A 15 -15.16 11.55 -8.63
C VAL A 15 -14.41 11.74 -9.94
N THR A 16 -13.23 12.34 -9.85
CA THR A 16 -12.37 12.58 -11.01
C THR A 16 -11.49 11.36 -11.27
N VAL A 17 -11.50 10.86 -12.51
CA VAL A 17 -10.63 9.77 -12.95
C VAL A 17 -9.96 10.19 -14.25
N ASP A 18 -8.65 10.42 -14.20
CA ASP A 18 -7.81 10.58 -15.39
C ASP A 18 -6.47 9.86 -15.22
N MET A 19 -5.66 9.84 -16.27
CA MET A 19 -4.30 9.28 -16.25
C MET A 19 -3.20 10.32 -16.41
N GLU A 20 -3.55 11.60 -16.47
CA GLU A 20 -2.60 12.70 -16.60
C GLU A 20 -1.83 12.91 -15.30
N ILE A 21 -0.56 13.24 -15.45
CA ILE A 21 0.40 13.40 -14.35
C ILE A 21 1.23 14.66 -14.54
N LEU A 22 1.74 15.19 -13.45
CA LEU A 22 2.76 16.23 -13.41
C LEU A 22 3.99 15.72 -12.66
N GLN A 23 5.18 16.05 -13.14
CA GLN A 23 6.40 15.85 -12.36
C GLN A 23 6.51 16.98 -11.34
N VAL A 24 6.40 16.62 -10.06
CA VAL A 24 6.44 17.57 -8.93
C VAL A 24 7.82 17.63 -8.25
N GLY A 25 8.70 16.69 -8.59
CA GLY A 25 10.06 16.66 -8.07
C GLY A 25 10.90 15.55 -8.68
N GLU A 26 12.06 15.35 -8.06
CA GLU A 26 13.08 14.40 -8.50
C GLU A 26 13.86 13.94 -7.26
N LEU A 27 14.28 12.67 -7.23
CA LEU A 27 15.20 12.14 -6.24
C LEU A 27 16.64 12.50 -6.59
N ALA A 28 17.59 12.20 -5.69
CA ALA A 28 19.00 12.54 -5.88
C ALA A 28 19.66 11.85 -7.08
N ASP A 29 19.16 10.68 -7.48
CA ASP A 29 19.67 9.89 -8.62
C ASP A 29 18.96 10.22 -9.95
N GLY A 30 18.11 11.25 -9.94
CA GLY A 30 17.35 11.68 -11.10
C GLY A 30 16.01 10.97 -11.29
N PHE A 31 15.61 10.12 -10.34
CA PHE A 31 14.34 9.42 -10.42
C PHE A 31 13.16 10.41 -10.25
N PRO A 32 12.22 10.49 -11.22
CA PRO A 32 11.16 11.48 -11.18
C PRO A 32 10.12 11.15 -10.10
N VAL A 33 9.55 12.20 -9.51
CA VAL A 33 8.44 12.12 -8.57
C VAL A 33 7.21 12.72 -9.25
N LEU A 34 6.24 11.86 -9.54
CA LEU A 34 5.04 12.18 -10.30
C LEU A 34 3.82 12.25 -9.39
N CYS A 35 2.88 13.11 -9.73
CA CYS A 35 1.60 13.28 -9.05
C CYS A 35 0.48 13.41 -10.07
N ASP A 36 -0.73 12.99 -9.71
CA ASP A 36 -1.95 13.20 -10.47
C ASP A 36 -2.12 14.69 -10.76
N ARG A 37 -2.48 15.04 -12.00
CA ARG A 37 -2.58 16.46 -12.41
C ARG A 37 -3.60 17.22 -11.57
N ASN A 38 -4.80 16.67 -11.35
CA ASN A 38 -5.85 17.33 -10.58
C ASN A 38 -5.43 17.49 -9.11
N ALA A 39 -4.88 16.42 -8.51
CA ALA A 39 -4.42 16.45 -7.13
C ALA A 39 -3.31 17.50 -6.94
N ALA A 40 -2.36 17.57 -7.87
CA ALA A 40 -1.28 18.56 -7.83
C ALA A 40 -1.76 20.02 -8.00
N GLN A 41 -2.93 20.22 -8.63
CA GLN A 41 -3.54 21.54 -8.86
C GLN A 41 -4.60 21.92 -7.82
N ALA A 42 -4.96 21.01 -6.93
CA ALA A 42 -5.87 21.31 -5.82
C ALA A 42 -5.19 22.23 -4.79
N ASP A 43 -5.99 22.94 -3.99
CA ASP A 43 -5.47 23.72 -2.87
C ASP A 43 -4.74 22.84 -1.84
N HIS A 44 -5.31 21.65 -1.59
CA HIS A 44 -4.79 20.66 -0.66
C HIS A 44 -5.12 19.22 -1.07
N ILE A 45 -4.24 18.28 -0.71
CA ILE A 45 -4.41 16.83 -0.89
C ILE A 45 -4.53 16.18 0.50
N ILE A 46 -5.55 15.35 0.70
CA ILE A 46 -5.65 14.43 1.84
C ILE A 46 -5.47 13.00 1.32
N VAL A 47 -4.46 12.30 1.84
CA VAL A 47 -4.14 10.94 1.40
C VAL A 47 -4.77 9.94 2.34
N ILE A 48 -5.67 9.08 1.84
CA ILE A 48 -6.34 8.07 2.65
C ILE A 48 -5.94 6.69 2.14
N ASN A 49 -5.44 5.82 3.01
CA ASN A 49 -5.17 4.45 2.61
C ASN A 49 -5.16 3.47 3.79
N ARG A 50 -5.41 2.20 3.46
CA ARG A 50 -5.23 1.08 4.37
C ARG A 50 -3.75 0.67 4.46
N ILE A 51 -3.24 0.58 5.67
CA ILE A 51 -1.92 0.01 5.99
C ILE A 51 -2.11 -1.48 6.19
N LYS A 52 -1.41 -2.27 5.38
CA LYS A 52 -1.39 -3.73 5.47
C LYS A 52 -0.12 -4.32 4.92
N THR A 53 0.15 -5.57 5.31
CA THR A 53 1.22 -6.34 4.71
C THR A 53 1.01 -6.55 3.21
N HIS A 54 2.10 -6.51 2.48
CA HIS A 54 2.14 -6.68 1.04
C HIS A 54 2.69 -8.07 0.71
N THR A 55 2.13 -8.66 -0.35
CA THR A 55 2.48 -10.03 -0.76
C THR A 55 3.86 -10.14 -1.40
N ALA A 56 4.44 -9.02 -1.86
CA ALA A 56 5.67 -9.01 -2.67
C ALA A 56 6.64 -7.87 -2.33
N VAL A 57 6.45 -7.17 -1.21
CA VAL A 57 7.34 -6.07 -0.78
C VAL A 57 7.65 -6.29 0.69
N THR A 58 8.94 -6.26 1.03
CA THR A 58 9.44 -6.45 2.39
C THR A 58 9.95 -5.12 2.97
N GLY A 59 10.16 -5.08 4.28
CA GLY A 59 10.62 -3.90 5.00
C GLY A 59 9.52 -3.10 5.68
N PRO A 60 9.88 -1.95 6.29
CA PRO A 60 8.98 -1.17 7.16
C PRO A 60 7.92 -0.39 6.39
N ILE A 61 8.06 -0.23 5.07
CA ILE A 61 7.09 0.48 4.22
C ILE A 61 6.57 -0.50 3.18
N GLN A 62 5.27 -0.79 3.25
CA GLN A 62 4.59 -1.73 2.35
C GLN A 62 3.34 -1.07 1.74
N SER A 63 2.13 -1.51 2.08
CA SER A 63 0.92 -0.74 1.78
C SER A 63 0.72 0.35 2.82
N GLY A 64 0.15 1.49 2.44
CA GLY A 64 -0.05 2.61 3.35
C GLY A 64 -0.04 3.96 2.63
N LEU A 65 0.13 5.03 3.41
CA LEU A 65 0.13 6.40 2.92
C LEU A 65 1.26 6.64 1.92
N CYS A 66 2.47 6.14 2.20
CA CYS A 66 3.62 6.29 1.31
C CYS A 66 3.35 5.62 -0.05
N LYS A 67 2.74 4.43 -0.06
CA LYS A 67 2.40 3.75 -1.32
C LYS A 67 1.31 4.50 -2.09
N MET A 68 0.36 5.11 -1.39
CA MET A 68 -0.70 5.92 -2.00
C MET A 68 -0.13 7.18 -2.65
N CYS A 69 0.80 7.87 -1.98
CA CYS A 69 1.52 9.00 -2.56
C CYS A 69 2.31 8.60 -3.81
N THR A 70 2.91 7.42 -3.82
CA THR A 70 3.83 7.02 -4.90
C THR A 70 3.13 6.34 -6.07
N VAL A 71 2.47 5.21 -5.82
CA VAL A 71 1.82 4.38 -6.86
C VAL A 71 0.43 4.92 -7.18
N GLY A 72 -0.25 5.48 -6.18
CA GLY A 72 -1.57 6.06 -6.33
C GLY A 72 -1.55 7.33 -7.15
N LEU A 73 -1.00 8.39 -6.54
CA LEU A 73 -0.91 9.70 -7.17
C LEU A 73 0.04 9.66 -8.38
N GLY A 74 1.12 8.87 -8.34
CA GLY A 74 2.02 8.72 -9.50
C GLY A 74 1.47 7.81 -10.61
N LYS A 75 0.33 7.15 -10.40
CA LYS A 75 -0.39 6.29 -11.36
C LYS A 75 0.47 5.19 -11.98
N VAL A 76 0.01 4.66 -13.13
CA VAL A 76 0.67 3.58 -13.88
C VAL A 76 2.12 3.94 -14.24
N GLU A 77 2.41 5.22 -14.52
CA GLU A 77 3.75 5.65 -14.91
C GLU A 77 4.76 5.51 -13.75
N GLN A 78 4.47 6.09 -12.58
CA GLN A 78 5.35 5.95 -11.41
C GLN A 78 5.43 4.50 -10.97
N ALA A 79 4.30 3.78 -10.98
CA ALA A 79 4.25 2.37 -10.65
C ALA A 79 5.20 1.58 -11.56
N SER A 80 5.10 1.73 -12.87
CA SER A 80 5.92 1.00 -13.85
C SER A 80 7.42 1.26 -13.67
N ARG A 81 7.79 2.49 -13.32
CA ARG A 81 9.19 2.85 -13.01
C ARG A 81 9.69 2.20 -11.72
N LEU A 82 8.89 2.22 -10.66
CA LEU A 82 9.23 1.60 -9.36
C LEU A 82 9.45 0.09 -9.48
N HIS A 83 8.62 -0.60 -10.26
CA HIS A 83 8.72 -2.06 -10.40
C HIS A 83 10.06 -2.52 -11.01
N ARG A 84 10.79 -1.65 -11.73
CA ARG A 84 12.11 -1.97 -12.30
C ARG A 84 13.21 -2.16 -11.25
N TYR A 85 13.02 -1.68 -10.02
CA TYR A 85 14.03 -1.80 -8.96
C TYR A 85 13.98 -3.13 -8.21
N GLY A 86 12.96 -3.96 -8.45
CA GLY A 86 12.75 -5.22 -7.77
C GLY A 86 12.19 -5.08 -6.34
N PRO A 87 11.72 -6.19 -5.75
CA PRO A 87 10.99 -6.18 -4.47
C PRO A 87 11.82 -5.70 -3.28
N SER A 88 13.11 -6.04 -3.24
CA SER A 88 14.02 -5.74 -2.12
C SER A 88 14.33 -4.25 -1.94
N ARG A 89 14.33 -3.45 -3.02
CA ARG A 89 14.57 -1.99 -2.95
C ARG A 89 13.30 -1.16 -2.98
N MET A 90 12.16 -1.76 -3.33
CA MET A 90 10.92 -1.04 -3.57
C MET A 90 10.45 -0.23 -2.36
N GLY A 91 10.51 -0.80 -1.15
CA GLY A 91 10.08 -0.10 0.07
C GLY A 91 10.88 1.17 0.35
N ALA A 92 12.19 1.16 0.11
CA ALA A 92 13.07 2.31 0.32
C ALA A 92 12.75 3.44 -0.68
N ILE A 93 12.57 3.09 -1.96
CA ILE A 93 12.26 4.09 -3.00
C ILE A 93 10.85 4.65 -2.81
N ILE A 94 9.88 3.81 -2.43
CA ILE A 94 8.52 4.29 -2.07
C ILE A 94 8.61 5.36 -0.98
N ARG A 95 9.40 5.12 0.06
CA ARG A 95 9.60 6.10 1.14
C ARG A 95 10.18 7.41 0.63
N GLU A 96 11.20 7.36 -0.23
CA GLU A 96 11.89 8.55 -0.75
C GLU A 96 10.99 9.37 -1.68
N VAL A 97 10.28 8.72 -2.59
CA VAL A 97 9.31 9.37 -3.50
C VAL A 97 8.17 9.97 -2.68
N ALA A 98 7.60 9.24 -1.71
CA ALA A 98 6.53 9.75 -0.85
C ALA A 98 6.97 10.99 -0.08
N SER A 99 8.16 10.95 0.52
CA SER A 99 8.70 12.08 1.30
C SER A 99 8.96 13.30 0.42
N THR A 100 9.41 13.09 -0.81
CA THR A 100 9.63 14.18 -1.76
C THR A 100 8.30 14.76 -2.26
N LEU A 101 7.32 13.92 -2.59
CA LEU A 101 5.99 14.36 -3.00
C LEU A 101 5.31 15.16 -1.88
N ALA A 102 5.35 14.67 -0.64
CA ALA A 102 4.77 15.34 0.52
C ALA A 102 5.34 16.76 0.75
N ARG A 103 6.59 17.02 0.34
CA ARG A 103 7.22 18.34 0.43
C ARG A 103 6.97 19.24 -0.78
N ARG A 104 6.60 18.68 -1.93
CA ARG A 104 6.54 19.39 -3.22
C ARG A 104 5.13 19.58 -3.77
N ALA A 105 4.21 18.69 -3.39
CA ALA A 105 2.79 18.78 -3.69
C ALA A 105 2.03 19.34 -2.48
N PRO A 106 0.80 19.86 -2.65
CA PRO A 106 0.03 20.48 -1.58
C PRO A 106 -0.60 19.43 -0.62
N VAL A 107 0.17 18.45 -0.16
CA VAL A 107 -0.32 17.45 0.79
C VAL A 107 -0.52 18.09 2.16
N LEU A 108 -1.75 18.04 2.66
CA LEU A 108 -2.13 18.63 3.94
C LEU A 108 -2.08 17.61 5.08
N ALA A 109 -2.62 16.41 4.84
CA ALA A 109 -2.73 15.37 5.85
C ALA A 109 -2.90 13.99 5.23
N GLY A 110 -2.76 12.96 6.06
CA GLY A 110 -3.08 11.58 5.68
C GLY A 110 -3.93 10.87 6.74
N VAL A 111 -4.74 9.92 6.30
CA VAL A 111 -5.55 9.06 7.16
C VAL A 111 -5.11 7.62 6.96
N GLY A 112 -4.39 7.10 7.95
CA GLY A 112 -3.92 5.73 7.97
C GLY A 112 -4.94 4.81 8.62
N ILE A 113 -5.38 3.78 7.90
CA ILE A 113 -6.40 2.83 8.35
C ILE A 113 -5.78 1.46 8.59
N VAL A 114 -6.00 0.85 9.74
CA VAL A 114 -5.69 -0.56 9.99
C VAL A 114 -6.99 -1.31 10.22
N GLU A 115 -7.13 -2.45 9.56
CA GLU A 115 -8.26 -3.36 9.71
C GLU A 115 -7.84 -4.62 10.49
N ASN A 116 -8.79 -5.24 11.18
CA ASN A 116 -8.61 -6.55 11.81
C ASN A 116 -8.81 -7.70 10.81
N ALA A 117 -8.62 -8.94 11.28
CA ALA A 117 -8.84 -10.16 10.48
C ALA A 117 -10.26 -10.31 9.91
N TYR A 118 -11.26 -9.63 10.47
CA TYR A 118 -12.64 -9.63 10.00
C TYR A 118 -12.92 -8.54 8.95
N GLY A 119 -11.91 -7.72 8.59
CA GLY A 119 -12.04 -6.61 7.65
C GLY A 119 -12.67 -5.35 8.28
N GLU A 120 -12.79 -5.30 9.60
CA GLU A 120 -13.34 -4.15 10.32
C GLU A 120 -12.22 -3.18 10.68
N VAL A 121 -12.53 -1.88 10.70
CA VAL A 121 -11.57 -0.86 11.11
C VAL A 121 -11.19 -1.05 12.57
N ALA A 122 -9.91 -1.36 12.82
CA ALA A 122 -9.36 -1.53 14.16
C ALA A 122 -8.66 -0.27 14.66
N LYS A 123 -8.08 0.52 13.76
CA LYS A 123 -7.39 1.78 14.11
C LYS A 123 -7.41 2.78 12.97
N LEU A 124 -7.49 4.06 13.36
CA LEU A 124 -7.38 5.23 12.47
C LEU A 124 -6.38 6.22 13.07
N ASP A 125 -5.44 6.68 12.25
CA ASP A 125 -4.54 7.77 12.61
C ASP A 125 -4.65 8.90 11.58
N LEU A 126 -4.84 10.13 12.05
CA LEU A 126 -4.69 11.36 11.26
C LEU A 126 -3.26 11.87 11.42
N VAL A 127 -2.57 12.09 10.30
CA VAL A 127 -1.10 12.17 10.28
C VAL A 127 -0.66 13.38 9.45
N ARG A 128 0.40 14.06 9.89
CA ARG A 128 1.04 15.09 9.07
C ARG A 128 1.93 14.47 7.98
N PRO A 129 2.11 15.13 6.83
CA PRO A 129 2.85 14.57 5.69
C PRO A 129 4.28 14.11 6.04
N GLU A 130 4.98 14.83 6.90
CA GLU A 130 6.33 14.51 7.37
C GLU A 130 6.41 13.22 8.22
N GLU A 131 5.29 12.79 8.80
CA GLU A 131 5.21 11.61 9.67
C GLU A 131 4.72 10.35 8.93
N PHE A 132 4.40 10.45 7.63
CA PHE A 132 3.88 9.31 6.86
C PHE A 132 4.77 8.07 6.93
N PRO A 133 6.11 8.14 6.72
CA PRO A 133 6.95 6.95 6.80
C PRO A 133 6.97 6.31 8.19
N ALA A 134 7.06 7.13 9.25
CA ALA A 134 7.08 6.63 10.62
C ALA A 134 5.74 5.98 10.99
N THR A 135 4.63 6.58 10.54
CA THR A 135 3.28 6.08 10.81
C THR A 135 2.98 4.80 10.03
N ASP A 136 3.32 4.74 8.73
CA ASP A 136 3.19 3.51 7.94
C ASP A 136 3.95 2.35 8.61
N ALA A 137 5.20 2.57 9.04
CA ALA A 137 6.00 1.56 9.71
C ALA A 137 5.39 1.08 11.04
N ARG A 138 4.91 2.02 11.87
CA ARG A 138 4.26 1.70 13.15
C ARG A 138 2.94 0.96 12.95
N LEU A 139 2.09 1.44 12.04
CA LEU A 139 0.79 0.84 11.77
C LEU A 139 0.91 -0.50 11.06
N LEU A 140 1.97 -0.73 10.29
CA LEU A 140 2.22 -2.02 9.66
C LEU A 140 2.47 -3.13 10.69
N GLN A 141 3.18 -2.82 11.79
CA GLN A 141 3.37 -3.76 12.89
C GLN A 141 2.04 -4.13 13.55
N GLU A 142 1.16 -3.15 13.73
CA GLU A 142 -0.18 -3.38 14.28
C GLU A 142 -1.07 -4.18 13.31
N ALA A 143 -1.05 -3.84 12.02
CA ALA A 143 -1.74 -4.60 11.00
C ALA A 143 -1.28 -6.07 10.97
N PHE A 144 0.02 -6.31 11.08
CA PHE A 144 0.57 -7.68 11.15
C PHE A 144 0.09 -8.43 12.39
N ARG A 145 -0.02 -7.76 13.55
CA ARG A 145 -0.52 -8.35 14.78
C ARG A 145 -2.00 -8.75 14.68
N LEU A 146 -2.80 -7.96 13.96
CA LEU A 146 -4.24 -8.13 13.78
C LEU A 146 -4.61 -9.02 12.59
N THR A 147 -3.64 -9.39 11.76
CA THR A 147 -3.85 -10.28 10.60
C THR A 147 -4.24 -11.68 11.07
N ALA A 148 -5.11 -12.34 10.31
CA ALA A 148 -5.49 -13.72 10.56
C ALA A 148 -4.25 -14.64 10.57
N LYS A 149 -4.28 -15.70 11.40
CA LYS A 149 -3.22 -16.70 11.46
C LYS A 149 -3.84 -18.09 11.49
N LEU A 150 -3.13 -19.06 10.95
CA LEU A 150 -3.48 -20.45 11.17
C LEU A 150 -3.35 -20.77 12.68
N PRO A 151 -4.22 -21.64 13.22
CA PRO A 151 -4.19 -22.00 14.63
C PRO A 151 -2.94 -22.81 15.03
N LEU A 152 -2.20 -23.33 14.03
CA LEU A 152 -1.01 -24.16 14.19
C LEU A 152 0.13 -23.61 13.33
N SER A 153 1.36 -23.80 13.79
CA SER A 153 2.59 -23.47 13.03
C SER A 153 3.12 -24.63 12.18
N GLU A 154 2.66 -25.86 12.44
CA GLU A 154 3.04 -27.07 11.69
C GLU A 154 1.76 -27.80 11.25
N LEU A 155 1.67 -28.08 9.95
CA LEU A 155 0.54 -28.75 9.32
C LEU A 155 1.03 -29.77 8.29
N ASP A 156 0.41 -30.95 8.25
CA ASP A 156 0.66 -31.93 7.19
C ASP A 156 -0.10 -31.59 5.89
N LEU A 157 -1.27 -30.96 6.01
CA LEU A 157 -2.11 -30.57 4.88
C LEU A 157 -2.91 -29.31 5.21
N LEU A 158 -2.93 -28.35 4.28
CA LEU A 158 -3.83 -27.20 4.29
C LEU A 158 -4.79 -27.30 3.11
N ASN A 159 -6.07 -27.59 3.38
CA ASN A 159 -7.11 -27.50 2.36
C ASN A 159 -7.70 -26.08 2.33
N VAL A 160 -7.72 -25.45 1.17
CA VAL A 160 -8.26 -24.09 1.00
C VAL A 160 -9.49 -24.14 0.11
N GLU A 161 -10.62 -23.73 0.65
CA GLU A 161 -11.92 -23.77 -0.03
C GLU A 161 -12.06 -22.69 -1.11
N GLU A 162 -11.58 -21.48 -0.83
CA GLU A 162 -11.70 -20.33 -1.74
C GLU A 162 -10.36 -19.61 -1.95
N MET A 163 -10.08 -19.22 -3.20
CA MET A 163 -8.90 -18.44 -3.55
C MET A 163 -9.20 -17.45 -4.69
N GLY A 164 -8.44 -16.35 -4.75
CA GLY A 164 -8.57 -15.38 -5.84
C GLY A 164 -8.15 -13.96 -5.46
N LYS A 165 -8.08 -13.08 -6.46
CA LYS A 165 -7.63 -11.68 -6.29
C LYS A 165 -8.47 -10.85 -5.33
N ARG A 166 -9.71 -11.29 -5.07
CA ARG A 166 -10.60 -10.69 -4.08
C ARG A 166 -10.08 -10.86 -2.65
N TYR A 167 -9.41 -11.98 -2.36
CA TYR A 167 -8.88 -12.29 -1.02
C TYR A 167 -7.45 -11.75 -0.86
N SER A 168 -6.57 -12.03 -1.82
CA SER A 168 -5.18 -11.60 -1.81
C SER A 168 -4.67 -11.37 -3.24
N GLY A 169 -3.70 -10.48 -3.42
CA GLY A 169 -3.15 -10.17 -4.75
C GLY A 169 -2.61 -11.40 -5.49
N THR A 170 -2.09 -12.38 -4.74
CA THR A 170 -1.56 -13.66 -5.22
C THR A 170 -2.59 -14.79 -5.22
N GLY A 171 -3.85 -14.52 -4.86
CA GLY A 171 -4.92 -15.52 -4.74
C GLY A 171 -5.10 -16.04 -3.31
N LEU A 172 -3.98 -16.35 -2.63
CA LEU A 172 -3.91 -16.71 -1.21
C LEU A 172 -3.07 -15.69 -0.46
N ASP A 173 -3.31 -15.51 0.85
CA ASP A 173 -2.50 -14.61 1.66
C ASP A 173 -1.19 -15.30 2.07
N PRO A 174 -0.03 -14.89 1.50
CA PRO A 174 1.26 -15.53 1.75
C PRO A 174 1.76 -15.31 3.19
N HIS A 175 1.25 -14.29 3.89
CA HIS A 175 1.57 -14.04 5.30
C HIS A 175 0.79 -14.95 6.24
N VAL A 176 -0.35 -15.49 5.80
CA VAL A 176 -1.14 -16.45 6.58
C VAL A 176 -0.64 -17.87 6.36
N ILE A 177 -0.36 -18.25 5.11
CA ILE A 177 0.05 -19.63 4.76
C ILE A 177 1.57 -19.85 4.81
N GLY A 178 2.38 -18.81 5.03
CA GLY A 178 3.84 -18.92 5.09
C GLY A 178 4.50 -19.29 3.77
N ARG A 179 3.94 -18.84 2.64
CA ARG A 179 4.46 -19.14 1.29
C ARG A 179 4.40 -17.91 0.40
N TRP A 180 5.52 -17.22 0.25
CA TRP A 180 5.67 -16.01 -0.54
C TRP A 180 5.71 -16.29 -2.05
N ARG A 181 6.37 -17.37 -2.48
CA ARG A 181 6.56 -17.75 -3.89
C ARG A 181 7.10 -16.61 -4.77
N ILE A 182 7.96 -15.77 -4.20
CA ILE A 182 8.62 -14.67 -4.93
C ILE A 182 9.98 -15.16 -5.41
N TRP A 183 10.23 -15.07 -6.71
CA TRP A 183 11.51 -15.50 -7.28
C TRP A 183 12.69 -14.72 -6.70
N GLY A 184 13.66 -15.43 -6.13
CA GLY A 184 14.88 -14.86 -5.56
C GLY A 184 14.78 -14.37 -4.11
N GLU A 185 13.61 -14.49 -3.48
CA GLU A 185 13.43 -14.20 -2.05
C GLU A 185 13.25 -15.52 -1.26
N PRO A 186 13.82 -15.64 -0.05
CA PRO A 186 13.63 -16.83 0.78
C PRO A 186 12.18 -16.96 1.24
N GLU A 187 11.72 -18.21 1.37
CA GLU A 187 10.40 -18.51 1.94
C GLU A 187 10.41 -18.33 3.47
N PRO A 188 9.28 -17.94 4.08
CA PRO A 188 9.14 -17.94 5.54
C PRO A 188 9.32 -19.34 6.14
N ASP A 189 9.98 -19.41 7.29
CA ASP A 189 10.17 -20.67 8.02
C ASP A 189 8.87 -21.21 8.65
N SER A 190 7.86 -20.35 8.83
CA SER A 190 6.59 -20.66 9.49
C SER A 190 5.40 -19.88 8.86
N PRO A 191 4.18 -20.47 8.83
CA PRO A 191 3.88 -21.86 9.16
C PRO A 191 4.52 -22.85 8.17
N ARG A 192 4.86 -24.04 8.67
CA ARG A 192 5.38 -25.14 7.87
C ARG A 192 4.21 -26.03 7.46
N ILE A 193 3.98 -26.09 6.15
CA ILE A 193 3.04 -27.01 5.51
C ILE A 193 3.87 -27.98 4.67
N GLN A 194 3.76 -29.28 4.96
CA GLN A 194 4.51 -30.33 4.26
C GLN A 194 4.06 -30.53 2.81
#